data_AF-A0A944J7U2-F1
#
_entry.id   AF-A0A944J7U2-F1
#
_cell.length_a   1.000
_cell.length_b   1.000
_cell.length_c   1.000
_cell.angle_alpha   90.00
_cell.angle_beta   90.00
_cell.angle_gamma   90.00
#
_symmetry.space_group_name_H-M   'P 1'
#
loop_
_entity.id
_entity.type
_entity.pdbx_description
1 polymer ?
#
loop_
_entity_poly.entity_id
_entity_poly.type
_entity_poly.pdbx_seq_one_letter_code
_entity_poly.pdbx_strand_id
1 'polypeptide(L)' 'MTPDPDTEYDPARNFRAPDDEWLPFEAATRAVHPKGRSPRGKVLREFMRWYMRRPGAKLPDRPAAGPWSESTQG' A
#
# COMPACT_ATOMS: atom_id res chain seq x y z
N MET A 1 -1.22 18.79 21.23
CA MET A 1 -0.54 17.67 20.55
C MET A 1 -1.57 17.07 19.61
N THR A 2 -1.54 17.44 18.34
CA THR A 2 -2.48 16.88 17.35
C THR A 2 -2.13 15.40 17.19
N PRO A 3 -3.09 14.47 17.32
CA PRO A 3 -2.80 13.06 17.10
C PRO A 3 -2.22 12.91 15.69
N ASP A 4 -1.10 12.19 15.60
CA ASP A 4 -0.55 11.80 14.31
C ASP A 4 -1.63 10.95 13.62
N PRO A 5 -2.17 11.37 12.46
CA PRO A 5 -3.24 10.65 11.78
C PRO A 5 -2.86 9.21 11.40
N ASP A 6 -1.57 8.83 11.54
CA ASP A 6 -1.10 7.46 11.39
C ASP A 6 -1.17 6.60 12.67
N THR A 7 -1.68 7.14 13.80
CA THR A 7 -1.83 6.39 15.07
C THR A 7 -3.22 5.83 15.35
N GLU A 8 -4.26 6.32 14.67
CA GLU A 8 -5.63 5.83 14.80
C GLU A 8 -5.99 4.91 13.62
N TYR A 9 -6.48 3.70 13.93
CA TYR A 9 -6.84 2.74 12.89
C TYR A 9 -8.20 3.07 12.27
N ASP A 10 -8.23 3.22 10.95
CA ASP A 10 -9.48 3.08 10.18
C ASP A 10 -10.07 1.67 10.44
N PRO A 11 -11.42 1.51 10.50
CA PRO A 11 -12.04 0.20 10.63
C PRO A 11 -11.54 -0.79 9.57
N ALA A 12 -11.15 -1.98 9.99
CA ALA A 12 -10.62 -3.00 9.09
C ALA A 12 -11.64 -3.37 7.98
N ARG A 13 -11.15 -3.47 6.75
CA ARG A 13 -11.90 -3.95 5.59
C ARG A 13 -11.24 -5.21 5.06
N ASN A 14 -12.02 -6.26 4.84
CA ASN A 14 -11.52 -7.51 4.27
C ASN A 14 -11.29 -7.34 2.76
N PHE A 15 -10.09 -7.69 2.31
CA PHE A 15 -9.71 -7.74 0.90
C PHE A 15 -9.24 -9.16 0.57
N ARG A 16 -9.70 -9.70 -0.56
CA ARG A 16 -9.26 -11.01 -1.04
C ARG A 16 -8.14 -10.79 -2.05
N ALA A 17 -6.99 -11.39 -1.78
CA ALA A 17 -5.83 -11.38 -2.65
C ALA A 17 -5.21 -12.78 -2.67
N PRO A 18 -4.68 -13.24 -3.81
CA PRO A 18 -3.78 -14.39 -3.85
C PRO A 18 -2.55 -14.15 -2.96
N ASP A 19 -2.07 -15.17 -2.26
CA ASP A 19 -0.92 -15.04 -1.36
C ASP A 19 0.38 -14.69 -2.11
N ASP A 20 0.51 -15.21 -3.34
CA ASP A 20 1.61 -14.95 -4.28
C ASP A 20 1.60 -13.51 -4.82
N GLU A 21 0.51 -12.76 -4.65
CA GLU A 21 0.47 -11.32 -4.88
C GLU A 21 0.57 -10.53 -3.57
N TRP A 22 -0.10 -10.99 -2.51
CA TRP A 22 -0.25 -10.25 -1.25
C TRP A 22 1.04 -10.10 -0.46
N LEU A 23 1.88 -11.14 -0.44
CA LEU A 23 3.17 -11.13 0.25
C LEU A 23 4.21 -10.28 -0.51
N PRO A 24 4.42 -10.45 -1.83
CA PRO A 24 5.33 -9.58 -2.57
C PRO A 24 4.88 -8.11 -2.59
N PHE A 25 3.56 -7.87 -2.60
CA PHE A 25 3.02 -6.51 -2.48
C PHE A 25 3.44 -5.83 -1.18
N GLU A 26 3.46 -6.54 -0.04
CA GLU A 26 3.97 -5.95 1.21
C GLU A 26 5.42 -5.49 1.05
N ALA A 27 6.30 -6.33 0.47
CA ALA A 27 7.70 -5.98 0.25
C ALA A 27 7.85 -4.76 -0.67
N ALA A 28 7.10 -4.71 -1.77
CA ALA A 28 7.09 -3.58 -2.69
C ALA A 28 6.65 -2.28 -1.99
N THR A 29 5.56 -2.32 -1.21
CA THR A 29 5.08 -1.12 -0.50
C THR A 29 6.04 -0.65 0.60
N ARG A 30 6.79 -1.57 1.23
CA ARG A 30 7.84 -1.25 2.21
C ARG A 30 9.05 -0.54 1.57
N ALA A 31 9.34 -0.82 0.30
CA ALA A 31 10.43 -0.15 -0.43
C ALA A 31 10.13 1.35 -0.65
N VAL A 32 8.86 1.72 -0.82
CA VAL A 32 8.41 3.11 -0.97
C VAL A 32 8.13 3.76 0.39
N HIS A 33 7.56 3.00 1.32
CA HIS A 33 7.22 3.45 2.67
C HIS A 33 7.96 2.59 3.71
N PRO A 34 9.25 2.89 3.98
CA PRO A 34 10.07 2.09 4.88
C PRO A 34 9.66 2.23 6.35
N LYS A 35 8.85 3.25 6.67
CA LYS A 35 8.35 3.55 8.01
C LYS A 35 6.82 3.54 8.01
N GLY A 36 6.23 3.28 9.16
CA GLY A 36 4.79 3.25 9.37
C GLY A 36 4.26 1.83 9.62
N ARG A 37 3.06 1.76 10.19
CA ARG A 37 2.48 0.51 10.72
C ARG A 37 1.79 -0.35 9.66
N SER A 38 1.36 0.23 8.54
CA SER A 38 0.70 -0.49 7.43
C SER A 38 1.07 0.12 6.06
N PRO A 39 2.22 -0.27 5.46
CA PRO A 39 2.65 0.26 4.15
C PRO A 39 1.65 -0.09 3.03
N ARG A 40 1.06 -1.29 3.06
CA ARG A 40 -0.02 -1.69 2.14
C ARG A 40 -1.24 -0.79 2.26
N GLY A 41 -1.72 -0.55 3.48
CA GLY A 41 -2.85 0.34 3.72
C GLY A 41 -2.59 1.76 3.25
N LYS A 42 -1.35 2.25 3.39
CA LYS A 42 -0.96 3.56 2.86
C LYS A 42 -1.09 3.64 1.34
N VAL A 43 -0.46 2.72 0.60
CA VAL A 43 -0.54 2.68 -0.87
C VAL A 43 -1.98 2.50 -1.35
N LEU A 44 -2.77 1.64 -0.71
CA LEU A 44 -4.19 1.45 -1.04
C LEU A 44 -5.01 2.72 -0.82
N ARG A 45 -4.81 3.45 0.29
CA ARG A 45 -5.49 4.73 0.54
C ARG A 45 -5.11 5.80 -0.49
N GLU A 46 -3.83 5.88 -0.85
CA GLU A 46 -3.34 6.78 -1.91
C GLU A 46 -3.97 6.44 -3.26
N PHE A 47 -3.98 5.16 -3.63
CA PHE A 47 -4.62 4.66 -4.85
C PHE A 47 -6.11 4.97 -4.88
N MET A 48 -6.85 4.71 -3.79
CA MET A 48 -8.28 5.04 -3.69
C MET A 48 -8.54 6.53 -3.88
N ARG A 49 -7.75 7.40 -3.24
CA ARG A 49 -7.88 8.86 -3.38
C ARG A 49 -7.64 9.32 -4.82
N TRP A 50 -6.62 8.76 -5.47
CA TRP A 50 -6.31 9.03 -6.88
C TRP A 50 -7.42 8.52 -7.81
N TYR A 51 -7.88 7.28 -7.61
CA TYR A 51 -8.93 6.65 -8.41
C TYR A 51 -10.25 7.43 -8.34
N MET A 52 -10.59 7.97 -7.17
CA MET A 52 -11.75 8.85 -6.96
C MET A 52 -11.55 10.28 -7.47
N ARG A 53 -10.39 10.63 -8.05
CA ARG A 53 -10.02 11.99 -8.48
C ARG A 53 -10.15 13.04 -7.38
N ARG A 54 -9.79 12.70 -6.14
CA ARG A 54 -9.81 13.66 -5.03
C ARG A 54 -8.81 14.80 -5.31
N PRO A 55 -9.12 16.06 -4.95
CA PRO A 55 -8.19 17.18 -5.15
C PRO A 55 -6.81 16.90 -4.53
N GLY A 56 -5.76 17.07 -5.33
CA GLY A 56 -4.37 16.86 -4.90
C GLY A 56 -3.92 15.40 -4.81
N ALA A 57 -4.79 14.42 -5.04
CA ALA A 57 -4.41 13.01 -5.03
C ALA A 57 -3.54 12.65 -6.24
N LYS A 58 -2.49 11.87 -6.00
CA LYS A 58 -1.55 11.39 -7.01
C LYS A 58 -1.51 9.87 -7.02
N LEU A 59 -1.18 9.30 -8.17
CA LEU A 59 -0.92 7.86 -8.29
C LEU A 59 0.23 7.51 -7.32
N PRO A 60 0.13 6.42 -6.53
CA PRO A 60 1.20 6.01 -5.64
C PRO A 60 2.50 5.73 -6.40
N ASP A 61 3.63 6.00 -5.74
CA ASP A 61 4.94 5.71 -6.32
C ASP A 61 5.11 4.19 -6.50
N ARG A 62 5.59 3.80 -7.69
CA ARG A 62 5.92 2.41 -8.01
C ARG A 62 7.41 2.21 -7.76
N PRO A 63 7.83 1.27 -6.88
CA PRO A 63 9.25 0.99 -6.71
C PRO A 63 9.83 0.41 -8.01
N ALA A 64 11.15 0.50 -8.17
CA ALA A 64 11.85 -0.19 -9.25
C ALA A 64 11.54 -1.71 -9.21
N ALA A 65 11.76 -2.39 -10.33
CA ALA A 65 11.63 -3.84 -10.38
C ALA A 65 12.58 -4.49 -9.36
N GLY A 66 12.14 -5.58 -8.74
CA GLY A 66 12.85 -6.26 -7.65
C GLY A 66 12.25 -7.63 -7.36
N PRO A 67 12.57 -8.25 -6.21
CA PRO A 67 12.12 -9.60 -5.85
C PRO A 67 10.59 -9.81 -5.88
N TRP A 68 9.82 -8.72 -5.81
CA TRP A 68 8.37 -8.73 -5.90
C TRP A 68 7.80 -8.67 -7.32
N SER A 69 8.65 -8.61 -8.35
CA SER A 69 8.23 -8.46 -9.75
C SER A 69 8.08 -9.80 -10.48
N GLU A 70 8.62 -10.87 -9.89
CA GLU A 70 8.53 -12.23 -10.44
C GLU A 70 7.36 -12.95 -9.78
N SER A 71 6.36 -13.32 -10.56
CA SER A 71 5.31 -14.22 -10.10
C SER A 71 5.90 -15.62 -9.96
N THR A 72 5.91 -16.17 -8.74
CA THR A 72 6.08 -17.61 -8.52
C THR A 72 4.86 -18.31 -9.11
N GLN A 73 4.85 -18.52 -10.42
CA GLN A 73 3.96 -19.48 -11.03
C GLN A 73 4.58 -20.86 -10.83
N GLY A 74 3.91 -21.68 -10.01
CA GLY A 74 4.10 -23.12 -9.93
C GLY A 74 2.80 -23.82 -10.28
#